data_AF-A0A523ST06-F1
#
_entry.id   AF-A0A523ST06-F1
#
_cell.length_a   1.000
_cell.length_b   1.000
_cell.length_c   1.000
_cell.angle_alpha   90.00
_cell.angle_beta   90.00
_cell.angle_gamma   90.00
#
_symmetry.space_group_name_H-M   'P 1'
#
loop_
_entity.id
_entity.type
_entity.pdbx_description
1 polymer ?
#
loop_
_entity_poly.entity_id
_entity_poly.type
_entity_poly.pdbx_seq_one_letter_code
_entity_poly.pdbx_strand_id
1 'polypeptide(L)'
;MTNAQANMELDIDSKIKEAEVYYSMGLLTESLGVYEQALSDIPEQDSTAREEIRGKISLLKKEIAEQDEIDARNLSATDISNFKKTLTSDASAPAILDSASAFKELGLYAEAISEYEKLFGMDYPPEKIIPEIGGCLLRIHSPSKVVEKVENILTEHKLDNKAVAQIKVSLGMEMEKRNHKDVALDLYKSAAEMNPKDIEIKTRLDSIVSSLSSGSKYEYLLNKGIVTTDQLQQALAQSRKRKKSVEFALLELFKIDKEELGKSLSLYYGCKFRNYDPEVPAPVELISSLKKPFLMHQLWVPMSWGKDGVEILIDDPRDLSRTDHIRALVKSKKINFSVSIKEDIEAFIKHFFDNKRGDETGPGEDTFEDFDL
;
A
#
# COMPACT_ATOMS: atom_id res chain seq x y z
N MET A 1 16.70 24.80 -30.17
CA MET A 1 16.13 23.75 -29.29
C MET A 1 14.62 23.83 -29.39
N THR A 2 13.93 22.70 -29.60
CA THR A 2 12.46 22.65 -29.54
C THR A 2 11.99 22.71 -28.07
N ASN A 3 10.77 23.19 -27.79
CA ASN A 3 10.22 23.22 -26.42
C ASN A 3 10.28 21.84 -25.72
N ALA A 4 10.24 20.75 -26.47
CA ALA A 4 10.36 19.38 -25.95
C ALA A 4 11.78 19.05 -25.46
N GLN A 5 12.83 19.54 -26.15
CA GLN A 5 14.22 19.34 -25.74
C GLN A 5 14.53 20.13 -24.45
N ALA A 6 14.07 21.37 -24.37
CA ALA A 6 14.28 22.20 -23.18
C ALA A 6 13.56 21.65 -21.92
N ASN A 7 12.36 21.09 -22.09
CA ASN A 7 11.64 20.46 -20.97
C ASN A 7 12.31 19.16 -20.48
N MET A 8 12.88 18.38 -21.40
CA MET A 8 13.60 17.15 -21.07
C MET A 8 14.92 17.44 -20.34
N GLU A 9 15.64 18.47 -20.77
CA GLU A 9 16.88 18.94 -20.14
C GLU A 9 16.64 19.47 -18.71
N LEU A 10 15.53 20.18 -18.49
CA LEU A 10 15.10 20.62 -17.16
C LEU A 10 14.70 19.44 -16.23
N ASP A 11 14.09 18.39 -16.78
CA ASP A 11 13.70 17.19 -16.01
C ASP A 11 14.93 16.38 -15.54
N ILE A 12 15.94 16.24 -16.41
CA ILE A 12 17.21 15.58 -16.07
C ILE A 12 17.96 16.37 -14.99
N ASP A 13 18.06 17.69 -15.11
CA ASP A 13 18.75 18.53 -14.12
C ASP A 13 18.05 18.49 -12.75
N SER A 14 16.71 18.41 -12.73
CA SER A 14 15.94 18.22 -11.50
C SER A 14 16.24 16.89 -10.82
N LYS A 15 16.31 15.79 -11.60
CA LYS A 15 16.64 14.45 -11.08
C LYS A 15 18.06 14.37 -10.55
N ILE A 16 19.02 15.03 -11.21
CA ILE A 16 20.40 15.08 -10.72
C ILE A 16 20.44 15.79 -9.36
N LYS A 17 19.77 16.93 -9.21
CA LYS A 17 19.68 17.65 -7.93
C LYS A 17 18.99 16.83 -6.84
N GLU A 18 17.93 16.12 -7.17
CA GLU A 18 17.23 15.22 -6.25
C GLU A 18 18.16 14.10 -5.76
N ALA A 19 18.91 13.47 -6.67
CA ALA A 19 19.90 12.46 -6.31
C ALA A 19 21.00 13.02 -5.38
N GLU A 20 21.46 14.25 -5.61
CA GLU A 20 22.44 14.94 -4.76
C GLU A 20 21.87 15.27 -3.37
N VAL A 21 20.58 15.65 -3.29
CA VAL A 21 19.91 15.86 -2.00
C VAL A 21 19.84 14.55 -1.22
N TYR A 22 19.39 13.45 -1.84
CA TYR A 22 19.39 12.14 -1.20
C TYR A 22 20.78 11.73 -0.71
N TYR A 23 21.81 11.95 -1.52
CA TYR A 23 23.20 11.69 -1.15
C TYR A 23 23.61 12.50 0.09
N SER A 24 23.33 13.82 0.10
CA SER A 24 23.67 14.70 1.22
C SER A 24 22.96 14.34 2.54
N MET A 25 21.82 13.65 2.45
CA MET A 25 21.05 13.14 3.59
C MET A 25 21.52 11.75 4.05
N GLY A 26 22.51 11.15 3.38
CA GLY A 26 22.99 9.80 3.67
C GLY A 26 22.08 8.68 3.13
N LEU A 27 21.09 9.02 2.29
CA LEU A 27 20.17 8.08 1.66
C LEU A 27 20.78 7.55 0.36
N LEU A 28 21.82 6.73 0.50
CA LEU A 28 22.66 6.30 -0.63
C LEU A 28 21.89 5.43 -1.64
N THR A 29 20.99 4.56 -1.18
CA THR A 29 20.22 3.66 -2.07
C THR A 29 19.19 4.44 -2.90
N GLU A 30 18.52 5.40 -2.26
CA GLU A 30 17.57 6.31 -2.89
C GLU A 30 18.27 7.22 -3.91
N SER A 31 19.43 7.77 -3.54
CA SER A 31 20.29 8.55 -4.44
C SER A 31 20.72 7.72 -5.65
N LEU A 32 21.10 6.45 -5.45
CA LEU A 32 21.47 5.54 -6.54
C LEU A 32 20.33 5.33 -7.53
N GLY A 33 19.12 5.08 -7.03
CA GLY A 33 17.93 4.87 -7.86
C GLY A 33 17.61 6.08 -8.75
N VAL A 34 17.71 7.30 -8.19
CA VAL A 34 17.47 8.52 -8.94
C VAL A 34 18.55 8.77 -10.00
N TYR A 35 19.82 8.46 -9.72
CA TYR A 35 20.87 8.54 -10.74
C TYR A 35 20.70 7.52 -11.86
N GLU A 36 20.26 6.29 -11.57
CA GLU A 36 19.97 5.28 -12.60
C GLU A 36 18.82 5.70 -13.50
N GLN A 37 17.81 6.37 -12.94
CA GLN A 37 16.70 6.94 -13.70
C GLN A 37 17.12 8.18 -14.51
N ALA A 38 17.95 9.06 -13.96
CA ALA A 38 18.53 10.16 -14.73
C ALA A 38 19.34 9.63 -15.92
N LEU A 39 20.09 8.54 -15.74
CA LEU A 39 20.86 7.91 -16.81
C LEU A 39 19.97 7.30 -17.90
N SER A 40 18.78 6.77 -17.59
CA SER A 40 17.86 6.27 -18.62
C SER A 40 17.30 7.39 -19.49
N ASP A 41 17.17 8.59 -18.93
CA ASP A 41 16.51 9.73 -19.57
C ASP A 41 17.47 10.60 -20.39
N ILE A 42 18.78 10.53 -20.13
CA ILE A 42 19.80 11.21 -20.94
C ILE A 42 19.86 10.59 -22.35
N PRO A 43 19.77 11.38 -23.44
CA PRO A 43 19.88 10.87 -24.81
C PRO A 43 21.18 10.09 -25.07
N GLU A 44 21.13 8.99 -25.82
CA GLU A 44 22.32 8.17 -26.12
C GLU A 44 23.45 8.92 -26.82
N GLN A 45 23.13 10.03 -27.47
CA GLN A 45 24.06 10.88 -28.22
C GLN A 45 24.94 11.73 -27.30
N ASP A 46 24.50 11.96 -26.05
CA ASP A 46 25.23 12.73 -25.05
C ASP A 46 26.16 11.80 -24.25
N SER A 47 27.29 11.44 -24.87
CA SER A 47 28.26 10.53 -24.26
C SER A 47 28.84 11.10 -22.98
N THR A 48 29.05 12.42 -22.92
CA THR A 48 29.71 13.10 -21.81
C THR A 48 28.84 13.08 -20.55
N ALA A 49 27.56 13.46 -20.66
CA ALA A 49 26.64 13.45 -19.53
C ALA A 49 26.39 12.01 -19.02
N ARG A 50 26.26 11.03 -19.92
CA ARG A 50 26.10 9.62 -19.54
C ARG A 50 27.33 9.08 -18.79
N GLU A 51 28.53 9.48 -19.20
CA GLU A 51 29.77 9.06 -18.55
C GLU A 51 29.93 9.68 -17.16
N GLU A 52 29.55 10.94 -17.00
CA GLU A 52 29.51 11.61 -15.69
C GLU A 52 28.55 10.92 -14.71
N ILE A 53 27.30 10.67 -15.14
CA ILE A 53 26.31 9.98 -14.29
C ILE A 53 26.72 8.54 -13.99
N ARG A 54 27.28 7.81 -14.95
CA ARG A 54 27.85 6.47 -14.70
C ARG A 54 28.98 6.51 -13.67
N GLY A 55 29.82 7.55 -13.72
CA GLY A 55 30.85 7.79 -12.71
C GLY A 55 30.26 7.95 -11.31
N LYS A 56 29.21 8.78 -11.16
CA LYS A 56 28.49 8.97 -9.90
C LYS A 56 27.84 7.67 -9.40
N ILE A 57 27.18 6.91 -10.29
CA ILE A 57 26.60 5.60 -9.98
C ILE A 57 27.66 4.61 -9.50
N SER A 58 28.81 4.54 -10.18
CA SER A 58 29.89 3.64 -9.79
C SER A 58 30.49 4.02 -8.44
N LEU A 59 30.60 5.32 -8.14
CA LEU A 59 31.09 5.80 -6.86
C LEU A 59 30.10 5.44 -5.74
N LEU A 60 28.80 5.70 -5.95
CA LEU A 60 27.76 5.34 -4.99
C LEU A 60 27.69 3.83 -4.73
N LYS A 61 27.76 3.00 -5.78
CA LYS A 61 27.77 1.54 -5.62
C LYS A 61 28.96 1.07 -4.79
N LYS A 62 30.12 1.72 -4.95
CA LYS A 62 31.30 1.45 -4.13
C LYS A 62 31.11 1.93 -2.69
N GLU A 63 30.56 3.11 -2.48
CA GLU A 63 30.32 3.68 -1.14
C GLU A 63 29.26 2.88 -0.36
N ILE A 64 28.20 2.42 -1.02
CA ILE A 64 27.20 1.51 -0.46
C ILE A 64 27.86 0.19 -0.05
N ALA A 65 28.67 -0.41 -0.93
CA ALA A 65 29.38 -1.64 -0.61
C ALA A 65 30.40 -1.47 0.54
N GLU A 66 31.08 -0.32 0.61
CA GLU A 66 31.99 0.01 1.71
C GLU A 66 31.23 0.26 3.02
N GLN A 67 30.06 0.91 2.98
CA GLN A 67 29.18 1.09 4.14
C GLN A 67 28.63 -0.25 4.63
N ASP A 68 28.17 -1.13 3.72
CA ASP A 68 27.73 -2.48 4.04
C ASP A 68 28.89 -3.32 4.63
N GLU A 69 30.12 -3.15 4.14
CA GLU A 69 31.31 -3.78 4.72
C GLU A 69 31.68 -3.18 6.09
N ILE A 70 31.55 -1.86 6.29
CA ILE A 70 31.83 -1.19 7.58
C ILE A 70 30.80 -1.61 8.63
N ASP A 71 29.52 -1.67 8.24
CA ASP A 71 28.44 -2.14 9.09
C ASP A 71 28.60 -3.63 9.42
N ALA A 72 29.12 -4.44 8.50
CA ALA A 72 29.55 -5.82 8.75
C ALA A 72 30.85 -5.93 9.58
N ARG A 73 31.72 -4.91 9.59
CA ARG A 73 33.03 -4.88 10.29
C ARG A 73 32.97 -4.32 11.71
N ASN A 74 31.80 -3.96 12.24
CA ASN A 74 31.67 -3.46 13.62
C ASN A 74 32.05 -4.49 14.71
N LEU A 75 32.46 -5.71 14.34
CA LEU A 75 33.34 -6.62 15.07
C LEU A 75 34.33 -7.22 14.05
N SER A 76 35.62 -7.35 14.35
CA SER A 76 36.58 -7.88 13.36
C SER A 76 36.16 -9.29 12.92
N ALA A 77 36.25 -9.62 11.63
CA ALA A 77 35.82 -10.93 11.11
C ALA A 77 36.50 -12.12 11.83
N THR A 78 37.72 -11.91 12.32
CA THR A 78 38.45 -12.83 13.18
C THR A 78 37.85 -12.99 14.57
N ASP A 79 37.39 -11.91 15.19
CA ASP A 79 36.71 -11.94 16.50
C ASP A 79 35.35 -12.62 16.39
N ILE A 80 34.58 -12.35 15.31
CA ILE A 80 33.31 -13.03 15.03
C ILE A 80 33.54 -14.53 14.82
N SER A 81 34.57 -14.93 14.06
CA SER A 81 34.87 -16.35 13.82
C SER A 81 35.25 -17.09 15.11
N ASN A 82 36.06 -16.48 15.98
CA ASN A 82 36.45 -17.07 17.26
C ASN A 82 35.26 -17.13 18.24
N PHE A 83 34.46 -16.08 18.26
CA PHE A 83 33.24 -15.99 19.06
C PHE A 83 32.21 -17.05 18.64
N LYS A 84 31.95 -17.17 17.32
CA LYS A 84 31.07 -18.19 16.75
C LYS A 84 31.49 -19.59 17.16
N LYS A 85 32.77 -19.92 17.01
CA LYS A 85 33.30 -21.24 17.38
C LYS A 85 33.12 -21.57 18.87
N THR A 86 33.13 -20.55 19.73
CA THR A 86 32.93 -20.71 21.17
C THR A 86 31.45 -20.95 21.50
N LEU A 87 30.56 -20.13 20.93
CA LEU A 87 29.11 -20.20 21.18
C LEU A 87 28.42 -21.42 20.55
N THR A 88 28.85 -21.86 19.36
CA THR A 88 28.14 -22.88 18.57
C THR A 88 28.73 -24.28 18.74
N SER A 89 29.34 -24.57 19.90
CA SER A 89 30.05 -25.83 20.15
C SER A 89 29.13 -26.99 20.55
N ASP A 90 27.97 -26.69 21.13
CA ASP A 90 26.91 -27.66 21.42
C ASP A 90 25.80 -27.55 20.36
N ALA A 91 25.38 -28.71 19.84
CA ALA A 91 24.33 -28.84 18.81
C ALA A 91 22.95 -29.15 19.41
N SER A 92 22.79 -29.07 20.73
CA SER A 92 21.50 -29.21 21.39
C SER A 92 20.56 -28.03 21.08
N ALA A 93 19.25 -28.28 21.05
CA ALA A 93 18.28 -27.23 20.77
C ALA A 93 18.35 -26.04 21.75
N PRO A 94 18.54 -26.25 23.08
CA PRO A 94 18.77 -25.14 24.01
C PRO A 94 20.03 -24.33 23.70
N ALA A 95 21.15 -24.99 23.39
CA ALA A 95 22.39 -24.28 23.06
C ALA A 95 22.30 -23.48 21.75
N ILE A 96 21.58 -24.02 20.75
CA ILE A 96 21.30 -23.30 19.50
C ILE A 96 20.43 -22.07 19.78
N LEU A 97 19.41 -22.17 20.62
CA LEU A 97 18.59 -21.03 21.01
C LEU A 97 19.37 -19.95 21.76
N ASP A 98 20.21 -20.36 22.72
CA ASP A 98 21.04 -19.45 23.50
C ASP A 98 22.05 -18.72 22.60
N SER A 99 22.69 -19.45 21.69
CA SER A 99 23.65 -18.84 20.74
C SER A 99 22.97 -17.93 19.73
N ALA A 100 21.83 -18.32 19.16
CA ALA A 100 21.04 -17.47 18.26
C ALA A 100 20.58 -16.18 18.96
N SER A 101 20.13 -16.29 20.21
CA SER A 101 19.71 -15.14 21.02
C SER A 101 20.88 -14.20 21.32
N ALA A 102 22.05 -14.75 21.66
CA ALA A 102 23.26 -13.95 21.88
C ALA A 102 23.69 -13.21 20.60
N PHE A 103 23.68 -13.86 19.43
CA PHE A 103 23.95 -13.18 18.16
C PHE A 103 22.97 -12.03 17.89
N LYS A 104 21.68 -12.27 18.14
CA LYS A 104 20.63 -11.24 17.98
C LYS A 104 20.84 -10.05 18.91
N GLU A 105 21.21 -10.28 20.17
CA GLU A 105 21.53 -9.22 21.15
C GLU A 105 22.76 -8.41 20.75
N LEU A 106 23.75 -9.04 20.12
CA LEU A 106 24.95 -8.39 19.61
C LEU A 106 24.74 -7.68 18.26
N GLY A 107 23.54 -7.74 17.68
CA GLY A 107 23.24 -7.14 16.38
C GLY A 107 23.72 -7.96 15.17
N LEU A 108 24.24 -9.17 15.40
CA LEU A 108 24.69 -10.12 14.39
C LEU A 108 23.50 -10.91 13.85
N TYR A 109 22.61 -10.23 13.13
CA TYR A 109 21.31 -10.78 12.71
C TYR A 109 21.43 -11.93 11.70
N ALA A 110 22.41 -11.88 10.80
CA ALA A 110 22.63 -12.94 9.81
C ALA A 110 23.06 -14.25 10.49
N GLU A 111 23.95 -14.14 11.48
CA GLU A 111 24.40 -15.25 12.32
C GLU A 111 23.26 -15.81 13.17
N ALA A 112 22.47 -14.93 13.79
CA ALA A 112 21.29 -15.35 14.55
C ALA A 112 20.31 -16.16 13.70
N ILE A 113 20.01 -15.69 12.48
CA ILE A 113 19.14 -16.41 11.52
C ILE A 113 19.74 -17.79 11.20
N SER A 114 21.04 -17.84 10.89
CA SER A 114 21.72 -19.11 10.57
C SER A 114 21.69 -20.11 11.73
N GLU A 115 21.75 -19.65 12.97
CA GLU A 115 21.59 -20.52 14.15
C GLU A 115 20.13 -20.99 14.30
N TYR A 116 19.15 -20.08 14.21
CA TYR A 116 17.73 -20.46 14.28
C TYR A 116 17.32 -21.48 13.20
N GLU A 117 17.86 -21.37 11.97
CA GLU A 117 17.58 -22.30 10.87
C GLU A 117 17.97 -23.74 11.18
N LYS A 118 18.99 -23.96 12.03
CA LYS A 118 19.40 -25.32 12.44
C LYS A 118 18.30 -26.06 13.20
N LEU A 119 17.38 -25.34 13.84
CA LEU A 119 16.30 -25.92 14.62
C LEU A 119 15.21 -26.58 13.76
N PHE A 120 15.08 -26.24 12.47
CA PHE A 120 14.07 -26.85 11.59
C PHE A 120 14.27 -28.36 11.36
N GLY A 121 15.48 -28.87 11.60
CA GLY A 121 15.79 -30.31 11.53
C GLY A 121 15.67 -31.06 12.85
N MET A 122 15.23 -30.38 13.93
CA MET A 122 15.14 -30.94 15.28
C MET A 122 13.68 -31.12 15.71
N ASP A 123 13.47 -31.78 16.86
CA ASP A 123 12.16 -31.83 17.54
C ASP A 123 11.85 -30.48 18.22
N TYR A 124 11.72 -29.43 17.40
CA TYR A 124 11.44 -28.07 17.85
C TYR A 124 10.38 -27.40 16.97
N PRO A 125 9.34 -26.78 17.54
CA PRO A 125 8.20 -26.25 16.80
C PRO A 125 8.60 -25.07 15.87
N PRO A 126 8.39 -25.18 14.55
CA PRO A 126 8.65 -24.11 13.59
C PRO A 126 7.93 -22.80 13.89
N GLU A 127 6.75 -22.87 14.49
CA GLU A 127 5.97 -21.70 14.92
C GLU A 127 6.65 -20.85 16.00
N LYS A 128 7.65 -21.40 16.70
CA LYS A 128 8.51 -20.63 17.62
C LYS A 128 9.78 -20.11 16.97
N ILE A 129 10.27 -20.77 15.92
CA ILE A 129 11.51 -20.39 15.21
C ILE A 129 11.25 -19.21 14.28
N ILE A 130 10.20 -19.30 13.46
CA ILE A 130 9.97 -18.38 12.35
C ILE A 130 9.74 -16.93 12.82
N PRO A 131 9.02 -16.65 13.93
CA PRO A 131 8.92 -15.29 14.47
C PRO A 131 10.28 -14.70 14.87
N GLU A 132 11.20 -15.51 15.41
CA GLU A 132 12.55 -15.05 15.77
C GLU A 132 13.39 -14.71 14.54
N ILE A 133 13.32 -15.56 13.52
CA ILE A 133 13.93 -15.29 12.20
C ILE A 133 13.32 -14.02 11.59
N GLY A 134 12.00 -13.90 11.58
CA GLY A 134 11.30 -12.71 11.06
C GLY A 134 11.71 -11.42 11.76
N GLY A 135 11.85 -11.45 13.09
CA GLY A 135 12.35 -10.32 13.89
C GLY A 135 13.77 -9.90 13.51
N CYS A 136 14.66 -10.86 13.21
CA CYS A 136 16.01 -10.59 12.73
C CYS A 136 16.02 -10.08 11.29
N LEU A 137 15.24 -10.69 10.39
CA LEU A 137 15.11 -10.26 8.99
C LEU A 137 14.62 -8.81 8.88
N LEU A 138 13.72 -8.37 9.76
CA LEU A 138 13.26 -6.98 9.83
C LEU A 138 14.33 -5.96 10.22
N ARG A 139 15.50 -6.42 10.68
CA ARG A 139 16.64 -5.54 10.97
C ARG A 139 17.55 -5.32 9.78
N ILE A 140 17.49 -6.20 8.77
CA ILE A 140 18.42 -6.23 7.64
C ILE A 140 17.73 -6.17 6.27
N HIS A 141 16.39 -6.23 6.23
CA HIS A 141 15.61 -6.21 4.99
C HIS A 141 14.35 -5.35 5.11
N SER A 142 13.84 -4.90 3.96
CA SER A 142 12.56 -4.20 3.87
C SER A 142 11.38 -5.12 4.25
N PRO A 143 10.27 -4.57 4.78
CA PRO A 143 9.10 -5.35 5.18
C PRO A 143 8.60 -6.34 4.12
N SER A 144 8.50 -5.90 2.87
CA SER A 144 8.06 -6.75 1.75
C SER A 144 9.00 -7.93 1.51
N LYS A 145 10.32 -7.70 1.61
CA LYS A 145 11.31 -8.77 1.44
C LYS A 145 11.29 -9.77 2.60
N VAL A 146 10.97 -9.31 3.81
CA VAL A 146 10.75 -10.20 4.96
C VAL A 146 9.55 -11.10 4.73
N VAL A 147 8.41 -10.55 4.28
CA VAL A 147 7.21 -11.35 3.98
C VAL A 147 7.53 -12.43 2.95
N GLU A 148 8.20 -12.07 1.85
CA GLU A 148 8.63 -13.03 0.82
C GLU A 148 9.50 -14.16 1.39
N LYS A 149 10.53 -13.82 2.19
CA LYS A 149 11.42 -14.80 2.81
C LYS A 149 10.68 -15.72 3.79
N VAL A 150 9.80 -15.16 4.61
CA VAL A 150 9.00 -15.95 5.55
C VAL A 150 8.04 -16.87 4.80
N GLU A 151 7.39 -16.42 3.73
CA GLU A 151 6.51 -17.26 2.91
C GLU A 151 7.26 -18.42 2.23
N ASN A 152 8.51 -18.20 1.79
CA ASN A 152 9.37 -19.27 1.29
C ASN A 152 9.65 -20.33 2.37
N ILE A 153 9.98 -19.91 3.60
CA ILE A 153 10.20 -20.84 4.73
C ILE A 153 8.91 -21.62 5.06
N LEU A 154 7.77 -20.95 5.09
CA LEU A 154 6.47 -21.58 5.37
C LEU A 154 6.10 -22.65 4.34
N THR A 155 6.39 -22.39 3.06
CA THR A 155 6.11 -23.33 1.96
C THR A 155 7.09 -24.50 1.94
N GLU A 156 8.37 -24.26 2.23
CA GLU A 156 9.42 -25.29 2.32
C GLU A 156 9.12 -26.32 3.42
N HIS A 157 8.71 -25.85 4.61
CA HIS A 157 8.45 -26.72 5.76
C HIS A 157 7.02 -27.27 5.85
N LYS A 158 6.13 -26.91 4.89
CA LYS A 158 4.75 -27.45 4.77
C LYS A 158 3.94 -27.39 6.08
N LEU A 159 3.99 -26.25 6.76
CA LEU A 159 3.25 -26.05 8.01
C LEU A 159 1.73 -26.08 7.79
N ASP A 160 0.99 -26.48 8.81
CA ASP A 160 -0.48 -26.44 8.76
C ASP A 160 -1.03 -25.01 8.78
N ASN A 161 -2.27 -24.83 8.32
CA ASN A 161 -2.89 -23.50 8.23
C ASN A 161 -2.98 -22.78 9.57
N LYS A 162 -3.07 -23.50 10.70
CA LYS A 162 -3.17 -22.89 12.02
C LYS A 162 -1.82 -22.31 12.44
N ALA A 163 -0.74 -23.06 12.26
CA ALA A 163 0.63 -22.61 12.49
C ALA A 163 1.00 -21.44 11.57
N VAL A 164 0.66 -21.53 10.28
CA VAL A 164 0.87 -20.43 9.32
C VAL A 164 0.13 -19.17 9.75
N ALA A 165 -1.14 -19.28 10.15
CA ALA A 165 -1.92 -18.14 10.64
C ALA A 165 -1.28 -17.50 11.88
N GLN A 166 -0.83 -18.30 12.85
CA GLN A 166 -0.15 -17.80 14.06
C GLN A 166 1.17 -17.08 13.75
N ILE A 167 1.95 -17.60 12.81
CA ILE A 167 3.19 -16.96 12.36
C ILE A 167 2.88 -15.62 11.67
N LYS A 168 1.88 -15.58 10.77
CA LYS A 168 1.47 -14.33 10.11
C LYS A 168 0.99 -13.27 11.12
N VAL A 169 0.29 -13.68 12.17
CA VAL A 169 -0.11 -12.77 13.27
C VAL A 169 1.11 -12.25 14.03
N SER A 170 2.04 -13.12 14.39
CA SER A 170 3.29 -12.72 15.07
C SER A 170 4.09 -11.72 14.24
N LEU A 171 4.24 -11.99 12.95
CA LEU A 171 4.92 -11.09 12.02
C LEU A 171 4.15 -9.76 11.88
N GLY A 172 2.82 -9.80 11.79
CA GLY A 172 1.97 -8.62 11.73
C GLY A 172 2.13 -7.70 12.94
N MET A 173 2.21 -8.27 14.16
CA MET A 173 2.47 -7.50 15.38
C MET A 173 3.85 -6.83 15.35
N GLU A 174 4.85 -7.52 14.81
CA GLU A 174 6.22 -7.02 14.71
C GLU A 174 6.33 -5.90 13.66
N MET A 175 5.56 -5.98 12.58
CA MET A 175 5.38 -4.90 11.59
C MET A 175 4.69 -3.68 12.20
N GLU A 176 3.62 -3.89 12.99
CA GLU A 176 2.87 -2.81 13.65
C GLU A 176 3.77 -2.01 14.62
N LYS A 177 4.61 -2.68 15.42
CA LYS A 177 5.58 -2.02 16.30
C LYS A 177 6.56 -1.11 15.54
N ARG A 178 6.85 -1.43 14.28
CA ARG A 178 7.72 -0.64 13.38
C ARG A 178 6.94 0.36 12.52
N ASN A 179 5.65 0.56 12.80
CA ASN A 179 4.74 1.43 12.07
C ASN A 179 4.47 1.00 10.60
N HIS A 180 4.76 -0.23 10.23
CA HIS A 180 4.41 -0.81 8.91
C HIS A 180 2.99 -1.39 8.93
N LYS A 181 2.00 -0.52 9.19
CA LYS A 181 0.60 -0.91 9.46
C LYS A 181 -0.11 -1.51 8.26
N ASP A 182 0.28 -1.12 7.05
CA ASP A 182 -0.21 -1.68 5.79
C ASP A 182 0.17 -3.16 5.64
N VAL A 183 1.45 -3.49 5.82
CA VAL A 183 1.95 -4.87 5.74
C VAL A 183 1.36 -5.71 6.87
N ALA A 184 1.28 -5.14 8.08
CA ALA A 184 0.64 -5.79 9.22
C ALA A 184 -0.83 -6.15 8.93
N LEU A 185 -1.58 -5.24 8.30
CA LEU A 185 -2.96 -5.48 7.94
C LEU A 185 -3.10 -6.64 6.95
N ASP A 186 -2.27 -6.68 5.91
CA ASP A 186 -2.32 -7.74 4.90
C ASP A 186 -1.98 -9.10 5.53
N LEU A 187 -1.01 -9.14 6.44
CA LEU A 187 -0.68 -10.33 7.23
C LEU A 187 -1.86 -10.80 8.09
N TYR A 188 -2.55 -9.89 8.79
CA TYR A 188 -3.72 -10.25 9.60
C TYR A 188 -4.90 -10.71 8.75
N LYS A 189 -5.16 -10.08 7.60
CA LYS A 189 -6.20 -10.54 6.66
C LYS A 189 -5.91 -11.96 6.18
N SER A 190 -4.68 -12.21 5.73
CA SER A 190 -4.25 -13.52 5.28
C SER A 190 -4.36 -14.56 6.39
N ALA A 191 -4.01 -14.20 7.64
CA ALA A 191 -4.19 -15.08 8.79
C ALA A 191 -5.68 -15.35 9.10
N ALA A 192 -6.55 -14.35 8.97
CA ALA A 192 -7.99 -14.48 9.20
C ALA A 192 -8.68 -15.36 8.15
N GLU A 193 -8.21 -15.33 6.89
CA GLU A 193 -8.68 -16.23 5.83
C GLU A 193 -8.33 -17.69 6.13
N MET A 194 -7.15 -17.93 6.71
CA MET A 194 -6.68 -19.27 7.08
C MET A 194 -7.36 -19.82 8.33
N ASN A 195 -7.69 -18.96 9.30
CA ASN A 195 -8.38 -19.33 10.54
C ASN A 195 -9.49 -18.34 10.93
N PRO A 196 -10.66 -18.37 10.25
CA PRO A 196 -11.72 -17.36 10.42
C PRO A 196 -12.41 -17.36 11.79
N LYS A 197 -12.25 -18.43 12.58
CA LYS A 197 -12.86 -18.58 13.91
C LYS A 197 -11.97 -18.07 15.03
N ASP A 198 -10.75 -17.63 14.71
CA ASP A 198 -9.81 -17.15 15.71
C ASP A 198 -10.20 -15.74 16.19
N ILE A 199 -10.53 -15.64 17.47
CA ILE A 199 -10.96 -14.39 18.10
C ILE A 199 -9.78 -13.41 18.21
N GLU A 200 -8.56 -13.90 18.44
CA GLU A 200 -7.38 -13.05 18.58
C GLU A 200 -7.05 -12.38 17.24
N ILE A 201 -7.03 -13.14 16.15
CA ILE A 201 -6.77 -12.61 14.80
C ILE A 201 -7.81 -11.54 14.45
N LYS A 202 -9.09 -11.84 14.71
CA LYS A 202 -10.17 -10.89 14.46
C LYS A 202 -10.00 -9.60 15.28
N THR A 203 -9.67 -9.73 16.57
CA THR A 203 -9.47 -8.56 17.46
C THR A 203 -8.30 -7.70 16.98
N ARG A 204 -7.20 -8.32 16.55
CA ARG A 204 -6.03 -7.62 15.99
C ARG A 204 -6.40 -6.92 14.68
N LEU A 205 -7.11 -7.60 13.79
CA LEU A 205 -7.59 -7.05 12.54
C LEU A 205 -8.49 -5.83 12.77
N ASP A 206 -9.47 -5.94 13.67
CA ASP A 206 -10.39 -4.85 14.01
C ASP A 206 -9.63 -3.65 14.62
N SER A 207 -8.64 -3.89 15.49
CA SER A 207 -7.79 -2.85 16.08
C SER A 207 -6.98 -2.11 15.02
N ILE A 208 -6.31 -2.82 14.11
CA ILE A 208 -5.47 -2.16 13.10
C ILE A 208 -6.33 -1.40 12.09
N VAL A 209 -7.47 -1.95 11.69
CA VAL A 209 -8.43 -1.30 10.79
C VAL A 209 -8.96 -0.02 11.46
N SER A 210 -9.31 -0.08 12.75
CA SER A 210 -9.70 1.11 13.52
C SER A 210 -8.59 2.17 13.56
N SER A 211 -7.34 1.76 13.75
CA SER A 211 -6.18 2.67 13.77
C SER A 211 -5.92 3.34 12.41
N LEU A 212 -6.12 2.61 11.30
CA LEU A 212 -5.98 3.14 9.94
C LEU A 212 -7.19 4.00 9.55
N SER A 213 -8.34 3.71 10.15
CA SER A 213 -9.59 4.42 9.98
C SER A 213 -9.62 5.78 10.70
N SER A 214 -8.86 5.97 11.78
CA SER A 214 -8.93 7.21 12.59
C SER A 214 -8.05 8.35 12.08
N GLY A 215 -7.11 8.07 11.17
CA GLY A 215 -6.19 9.04 10.59
C GLY A 215 -6.77 9.84 9.42
N SER A 216 -5.89 10.22 8.48
CA SER A 216 -6.31 10.82 7.21
C SER A 216 -6.72 9.74 6.20
N LYS A 217 -7.62 10.04 5.26
CA LYS A 217 -7.91 9.12 4.13
C LYS A 217 -6.73 8.90 3.17
N TYR A 218 -5.67 9.70 3.33
CA TYR A 218 -4.39 9.58 2.61
C TYR A 218 -3.27 9.00 3.48
N GLU A 219 -3.57 8.55 4.69
CA GLU A 219 -2.59 8.03 5.66
C GLU A 219 -1.77 6.87 5.06
N TYR A 220 -2.42 5.96 4.33
CA TYR A 220 -1.74 4.86 3.64
C TYR A 220 -0.74 5.37 2.60
N LEU A 221 -1.12 6.36 1.79
CA LEU A 221 -0.24 6.93 0.76
C LEU A 221 0.97 7.63 1.38
N LEU A 222 0.78 8.33 2.51
CA LEU A 222 1.84 8.99 3.26
C LEU A 222 2.81 7.96 3.86
N ASN A 223 2.29 6.92 4.52
CA ASN A 223 3.10 5.90 5.16
C ASN A 223 3.91 5.06 4.15
N LYS A 224 3.37 4.85 2.95
CA LYS A 224 4.08 4.21 1.84
C LYS A 224 5.10 5.13 1.14
N GLY A 225 5.14 6.42 1.45
CA GLY A 225 5.95 7.40 0.72
C GLY A 225 5.50 7.63 -0.72
N ILE A 226 4.29 7.19 -1.10
CA ILE A 226 3.72 7.40 -2.45
C ILE A 226 3.36 8.87 -2.65
N VAL A 227 2.98 9.54 -1.56
CA VAL A 227 2.66 10.97 -1.56
C VAL A 227 3.31 11.63 -0.35
N THR A 228 3.77 12.86 -0.51
CA THR A 228 4.25 13.70 0.59
C THR A 228 3.18 14.66 1.09
N THR A 229 3.35 15.19 2.31
CA THR A 229 2.45 16.22 2.85
C THR A 229 2.35 17.45 1.94
N ASP A 230 3.46 17.86 1.31
CA ASP A 230 3.48 18.99 0.39
C ASP A 230 2.70 18.70 -0.90
N GLN A 231 2.83 17.49 -1.44
CA GLN A 231 2.05 17.06 -2.60
C GLN A 231 0.55 17.03 -2.28
N LEU A 232 0.15 16.57 -1.08
CA LEU A 232 -1.25 16.64 -0.62
C LEU A 232 -1.75 18.09 -0.53
N GLN A 233 -0.95 19.01 0.00
CA GLN A 233 -1.32 20.43 0.07
C GLN A 233 -1.48 21.06 -1.32
N GLN A 234 -0.59 20.73 -2.25
CA GLN A 234 -0.67 21.16 -3.64
C GLN A 234 -1.89 20.56 -4.34
N ALA A 235 -2.16 19.26 -4.16
CA ALA A 235 -3.35 18.60 -4.68
C ALA A 235 -4.62 19.26 -4.14
N LEU A 236 -4.65 19.62 -2.85
CA LEU A 236 -5.76 20.34 -2.24
C LEU A 236 -5.95 21.74 -2.86
N ALA A 237 -4.88 22.50 -3.08
CA ALA A 237 -4.95 23.80 -3.74
C ALA A 237 -5.48 23.68 -5.18
N GLN A 238 -4.99 22.69 -5.94
CA GLN A 238 -5.38 22.47 -7.34
C GLN A 238 -6.81 21.95 -7.47
N SER A 239 -7.24 21.05 -6.59
CA SER A 239 -8.61 20.54 -6.55
C SER A 239 -9.63 21.68 -6.41
N ARG A 240 -9.36 22.64 -5.51
CA ARG A 240 -10.18 23.86 -5.32
C ARG A 240 -10.21 24.73 -6.57
N LYS A 241 -9.04 24.96 -7.20
CA LYS A 241 -8.92 25.78 -8.41
C LYS A 241 -9.68 25.18 -9.60
N ARG A 242 -9.64 23.85 -9.75
CA ARG A 242 -10.26 23.11 -10.86
C ARG A 242 -11.68 22.61 -10.56
N LYS A 243 -12.18 22.80 -9.33
CA LYS A 243 -13.45 22.23 -8.81
C LYS A 243 -13.52 20.70 -8.93
N LYS A 244 -12.37 20.04 -8.80
CA LYS A 244 -12.20 18.58 -8.83
C LYS A 244 -11.95 18.04 -7.44
N SER A 245 -11.97 16.73 -7.28
CA SER A 245 -11.54 16.08 -6.03
C SER A 245 -10.02 16.20 -5.82
N VAL A 246 -9.58 16.03 -4.57
CA VAL A 246 -8.14 16.00 -4.24
C VAL A 246 -7.52 14.73 -4.81
N GLU A 247 -8.27 13.63 -4.75
CA GLU A 247 -7.98 12.35 -5.36
C GLU A 247 -7.69 12.48 -6.86
N PHE A 248 -8.52 13.21 -7.59
CA PHE A 248 -8.28 13.46 -9.02
C PHE A 248 -7.02 14.29 -9.24
N ALA A 249 -6.77 15.31 -8.42
CA ALA A 249 -5.54 16.09 -8.51
C ALA A 249 -4.29 15.23 -8.22
N LEU A 250 -4.38 14.28 -7.29
CA LEU A 250 -3.34 13.30 -6.99
C LEU A 250 -3.04 12.40 -8.21
N LEU A 251 -4.08 11.84 -8.84
CA LEU A 251 -3.92 11.03 -10.05
C LEU A 251 -3.37 11.84 -11.23
N GLU A 252 -3.86 13.06 -11.44
CA GLU A 252 -3.53 13.87 -12.62
C GLU A 252 -2.15 14.50 -12.54
N LEU A 253 -1.82 15.14 -11.40
CA LEU A 253 -0.61 15.95 -11.23
C LEU A 253 0.59 15.13 -10.77
N PHE A 254 0.36 14.20 -9.84
CA PHE A 254 1.42 13.41 -9.23
C PHE A 254 1.50 11.98 -9.78
N LYS A 255 0.65 11.64 -10.76
CA LYS A 255 0.65 10.35 -11.47
C LYS A 255 0.62 9.13 -10.55
N ILE A 256 -0.04 9.28 -9.40
CA ILE A 256 -0.22 8.20 -8.44
C ILE A 256 -1.06 7.10 -9.07
N ASP A 257 -0.70 5.85 -8.79
CA ASP A 257 -1.49 4.71 -9.22
C ASP A 257 -2.88 4.75 -8.57
N LYS A 258 -3.91 4.59 -9.40
CA LYS A 258 -5.30 4.57 -8.94
C LYS A 258 -5.59 3.38 -8.04
N GLU A 259 -4.88 2.27 -8.19
CA GLU A 259 -4.98 1.12 -7.29
C GLU A 259 -4.48 1.47 -5.89
N GLU A 260 -3.35 2.17 -5.77
CA GLU A 260 -2.80 2.61 -4.48
C GLU A 260 -3.70 3.64 -3.79
N LEU A 261 -4.25 4.59 -4.56
CA LEU A 261 -5.26 5.51 -4.06
C LEU A 261 -6.51 4.75 -3.59
N GLY A 262 -6.97 3.79 -4.38
CA GLY A 262 -8.11 2.95 -4.05
C GLY A 262 -7.89 2.15 -2.76
N LYS A 263 -6.70 1.59 -2.57
CA LYS A 263 -6.29 0.94 -1.32
C LYS A 263 -6.40 1.94 -0.16
N SER A 264 -5.82 3.13 -0.28
CA SER A 264 -5.89 4.16 0.77
C SER A 264 -7.32 4.47 1.20
N LEU A 265 -8.22 4.69 0.23
CA LEU A 265 -9.63 5.00 0.50
C LEU A 265 -10.36 3.79 1.08
N SER A 266 -10.11 2.58 0.58
CA SER A 266 -10.68 1.35 1.12
C SER A 266 -10.28 1.10 2.57
N LEU A 267 -9.01 1.30 2.90
CA LEU A 267 -8.49 1.13 4.25
C LEU A 267 -9.09 2.15 5.21
N TYR A 268 -9.17 3.40 4.78
CA TYR A 268 -9.75 4.46 5.58
C TYR A 268 -11.25 4.25 5.79
N TYR A 269 -12.03 4.00 4.73
CA TYR A 269 -13.49 3.90 4.86
C TYR A 269 -13.99 2.53 5.31
N GLY A 270 -13.13 1.51 5.30
CA GLY A 270 -13.52 0.14 5.68
C GLY A 270 -14.46 -0.54 4.68
N CYS A 271 -14.44 -0.09 3.41
CA CYS A 271 -15.30 -0.64 2.36
C CYS A 271 -14.58 -0.76 1.02
N LYS A 272 -15.17 -1.52 0.09
CA LYS A 272 -14.57 -1.77 -1.22
C LYS A 272 -14.45 -0.48 -2.04
N PHE A 273 -13.28 -0.23 -2.59
CA PHE A 273 -13.08 0.82 -3.60
C PHE A 273 -13.49 0.28 -4.98
N ARG A 274 -14.16 1.11 -5.78
CA ARG A 274 -14.62 0.74 -7.12
C ARG A 274 -14.11 1.74 -8.15
N ASN A 275 -13.37 1.23 -9.13
CA ASN A 275 -13.00 2.00 -10.32
C ASN A 275 -14.20 2.20 -11.24
N TYR A 276 -14.22 3.33 -11.94
CA TYR A 276 -15.11 3.50 -13.09
C TYR A 276 -14.84 2.43 -14.16
N ASP A 277 -15.92 1.80 -14.61
CA ASP A 277 -15.92 0.80 -15.68
C ASP A 277 -17.16 1.05 -16.57
N PRO A 278 -16.97 1.46 -17.84
CA PRO A 278 -18.05 1.76 -18.76
C PRO A 278 -18.85 0.51 -19.17
N GLU A 279 -18.32 -0.71 -18.97
CA GLU A 279 -19.00 -1.95 -19.33
C GLU A 279 -20.04 -2.37 -18.29
N VAL A 280 -20.04 -1.73 -17.11
CA VAL A 280 -21.02 -2.03 -16.04
C VAL A 280 -22.42 -1.56 -16.48
N PRO A 281 -23.40 -2.48 -16.60
CA PRO A 281 -24.74 -2.12 -17.06
C PRO A 281 -25.47 -1.24 -16.03
N ALA A 282 -26.35 -0.37 -16.53
CA ALA A 282 -27.17 0.50 -15.70
C ALA A 282 -28.17 -0.32 -14.86
N PRO A 283 -28.24 -0.13 -13.53
CA PRO A 283 -29.23 -0.83 -12.70
C PRO A 283 -30.59 -0.12 -12.81
N VAL A 284 -31.25 -0.29 -13.96
CA VAL A 284 -32.46 0.44 -14.38
C VAL A 284 -33.54 0.47 -13.30
N GLU A 285 -33.79 -0.67 -12.65
CA GLU A 285 -34.79 -0.78 -11.59
C GLU A 285 -34.50 0.15 -10.40
N LEU A 286 -33.23 0.26 -9.98
CA LEU A 286 -32.82 1.07 -8.84
C LEU A 286 -32.78 2.56 -9.17
N ILE A 287 -32.38 2.92 -10.39
CA ILE A 287 -32.26 4.33 -10.80
C ILE A 287 -33.57 4.92 -11.34
N SER A 288 -34.57 4.09 -11.67
CA SER A 288 -35.86 4.50 -12.25
C SER A 288 -36.60 5.56 -11.42
N SER A 289 -36.46 5.52 -10.09
CA SER A 289 -37.10 6.45 -9.14
C SER A 289 -36.20 7.63 -8.74
N LEU A 290 -34.98 7.71 -9.28
CA LEU A 290 -33.96 8.70 -8.92
C LEU A 290 -33.72 9.68 -10.08
N LYS A 291 -33.37 10.93 -9.76
CA LYS A 291 -33.09 11.98 -10.76
C LYS A 291 -31.58 12.20 -10.94
N LYS A 292 -31.09 12.29 -12.18
CA LYS A 292 -29.67 12.52 -12.51
C LYS A 292 -29.06 13.75 -11.79
N PRO A 293 -29.68 14.95 -11.80
CA PRO A 293 -29.10 16.12 -11.13
C PRO A 293 -28.97 15.94 -9.61
N PHE A 294 -29.92 15.23 -8.99
CA PHE A 294 -29.88 14.92 -7.57
C PHE A 294 -28.69 14.03 -7.22
N LEU A 295 -28.46 12.96 -7.98
CA LEU A 295 -27.31 12.06 -7.76
C LEU A 295 -25.97 12.76 -8.04
N MET A 296 -25.90 13.62 -9.05
CA MET A 296 -24.70 14.42 -9.33
C MET A 296 -24.36 15.39 -8.19
N HIS A 297 -25.38 15.98 -7.55
CA HIS A 297 -25.19 16.85 -6.40
C HIS A 297 -24.84 16.05 -5.13
N GLN A 298 -25.52 14.93 -4.91
CA GLN A 298 -25.36 14.10 -3.72
C GLN A 298 -24.23 13.09 -3.82
N LEU A 299 -23.53 12.98 -4.96
CA LEU A 299 -22.35 12.13 -5.20
C LEU A 299 -22.51 10.68 -4.71
N TRP A 300 -23.62 10.04 -5.10
CA TRP A 300 -23.81 8.61 -4.90
C TRP A 300 -24.66 8.01 -6.02
N VAL A 301 -24.56 6.68 -6.22
CA VAL A 301 -25.35 5.96 -7.22
C VAL A 301 -25.53 4.48 -6.82
N PRO A 302 -26.73 3.89 -6.98
CA PRO A 302 -26.90 2.44 -6.84
C PRO A 302 -26.15 1.71 -7.95
N MET A 303 -25.43 0.64 -7.61
CA MET A 303 -24.63 -0.14 -8.57
C MET A 303 -25.29 -1.47 -8.92
N SER A 304 -25.79 -2.19 -7.92
CA SER A 304 -26.34 -3.53 -8.11
C SER A 304 -27.31 -3.88 -6.98
N TRP A 305 -28.18 -4.85 -7.24
CA TRP A 305 -29.01 -5.48 -6.21
C TRP A 305 -28.86 -7.00 -6.30
N GLY A 306 -28.93 -7.68 -5.15
CA GLY A 306 -28.84 -9.13 -5.10
C GLY A 306 -29.10 -9.70 -3.72
N LYS A 307 -28.69 -10.96 -3.51
CA LYS A 307 -28.85 -11.68 -2.23
C LYS A 307 -28.16 -10.97 -1.06
N ASP A 308 -27.07 -10.26 -1.37
CA ASP A 308 -26.30 -9.50 -0.38
C ASP A 308 -26.82 -8.10 -0.11
N GLY A 309 -27.92 -7.70 -0.74
CA GLY A 309 -28.51 -6.37 -0.59
C GLY A 309 -28.26 -5.48 -1.80
N VAL A 310 -28.42 -4.17 -1.59
CA VAL A 310 -28.16 -3.15 -2.60
C VAL A 310 -26.77 -2.56 -2.38
N GLU A 311 -25.93 -2.58 -3.41
CA GLU A 311 -24.64 -1.91 -3.41
C GLU A 311 -24.84 -0.45 -3.79
N ILE A 312 -24.37 0.46 -2.93
CA ILE A 312 -24.36 1.90 -3.18
C ILE A 312 -22.93 2.37 -3.30
N LEU A 313 -22.61 3.07 -4.39
CA LEU A 313 -21.35 3.77 -4.58
C LEU A 313 -21.48 5.20 -4.07
N ILE A 314 -20.56 5.65 -3.21
CA ILE A 314 -20.56 6.99 -2.59
C ILE A 314 -19.13 7.51 -2.41
N ASP A 315 -18.93 8.82 -2.38
CA ASP A 315 -17.61 9.43 -2.13
C ASP A 315 -17.20 9.42 -0.65
N ASP A 316 -18.16 9.57 0.26
CA ASP A 316 -17.93 9.52 1.71
C ASP A 316 -19.01 8.69 2.44
N PRO A 317 -18.74 7.41 2.74
CA PRO A 317 -19.66 6.54 3.49
C PRO A 317 -19.72 6.84 5.00
N ARG A 318 -18.90 7.77 5.53
CA ARG A 318 -18.95 8.17 6.95
C ARG A 318 -19.87 9.36 7.20
N ASP A 319 -20.37 9.99 6.15
CA ASP A 319 -21.42 10.99 6.29
C ASP A 319 -22.74 10.30 6.70
N LEU A 320 -23.00 10.31 8.01
CA LEU A 320 -24.17 9.66 8.60
C LEU A 320 -25.47 10.27 8.06
N SER A 321 -25.52 11.58 7.84
CA SER A 321 -26.72 12.25 7.31
C SER A 321 -27.01 11.78 5.88
N ARG A 322 -26.00 11.77 5.02
CA ARG A 322 -26.17 11.29 3.63
C ARG A 322 -26.50 9.81 3.58
N THR A 323 -25.80 8.98 4.35
CA THR A 323 -26.06 7.55 4.33
C THR A 323 -27.45 7.21 4.87
N ASP A 324 -27.97 7.92 5.88
CA ASP A 324 -29.33 7.71 6.38
C ASP A 324 -30.39 8.17 5.38
N HIS A 325 -30.17 9.29 4.69
CA HIS A 325 -31.02 9.69 3.56
C HIS A 325 -31.03 8.64 2.45
N ILE A 326 -29.87 8.05 2.12
CA ILE A 326 -29.79 6.95 1.15
C ILE A 326 -30.62 5.75 1.62
N ARG A 327 -30.51 5.35 2.89
CA ARG A 327 -31.30 4.24 3.46
C ARG A 327 -32.81 4.51 3.43
N ALA A 328 -33.24 5.75 3.59
CA ALA A 328 -34.64 6.13 3.48
C ALA A 328 -35.18 6.04 2.04
N LEU A 329 -34.34 6.39 1.05
CA LEU A 329 -34.71 6.37 -0.37
C LEU A 329 -34.62 4.97 -0.98
N VAL A 330 -33.56 4.24 -0.66
CA VAL A 330 -33.30 2.89 -1.15
C VAL A 330 -34.09 1.93 -0.27
N LYS A 331 -35.23 1.46 -0.79
CA LYS A 331 -36.19 0.56 -0.11
C LYS A 331 -35.64 -0.87 0.09
N SER A 332 -34.43 -1.01 0.64
CA SER A 332 -33.76 -2.27 0.95
C SER A 332 -33.33 -2.30 2.41
N LYS A 333 -33.52 -3.47 3.05
CA LYS A 333 -33.07 -3.69 4.44
C LYS A 333 -31.56 -3.92 4.56
N LYS A 334 -30.89 -4.31 3.47
CA LYS A 334 -29.45 -4.58 3.44
C LYS A 334 -28.83 -3.68 2.37
N ILE A 335 -28.00 -2.74 2.81
CA ILE A 335 -27.27 -1.79 1.96
C ILE A 335 -25.79 -1.93 2.29
N ASN A 336 -24.98 -2.16 1.24
CA ASN A 336 -23.53 -2.20 1.34
C ASN A 336 -22.95 -0.99 0.62
N PHE A 337 -22.10 -0.23 1.30
CA PHE A 337 -21.42 0.90 0.69
C PHE A 337 -20.13 0.44 0.02
N SER A 338 -19.85 1.03 -1.13
CA SER A 338 -18.56 1.02 -1.82
C SER A 338 -18.13 2.47 -2.01
N VAL A 339 -16.83 2.72 -2.02
CA VAL A 339 -16.26 4.05 -2.14
C VAL A 339 -15.63 4.26 -3.51
N SER A 340 -15.73 5.46 -4.06
CA SER A 340 -14.95 5.87 -5.22
C SER A 340 -14.69 7.37 -5.21
N ILE A 341 -13.86 7.84 -6.15
CA ILE A 341 -13.59 9.26 -6.30
C ILE A 341 -14.80 9.96 -6.93
N LYS A 342 -14.97 11.25 -6.63
CA LYS A 342 -16.05 12.08 -7.18
C LYS A 342 -16.22 11.90 -8.69
N GLU A 343 -15.12 11.96 -9.44
CA GLU A 343 -15.13 11.92 -10.91
C GLU A 343 -15.62 10.58 -11.46
N ASP A 344 -15.31 9.47 -10.80
CA ASP A 344 -15.78 8.13 -11.18
C ASP A 344 -17.28 7.97 -10.88
N ILE A 345 -17.75 8.49 -9.75
CA ILE A 345 -19.17 8.48 -9.40
C ILE A 345 -19.97 9.30 -10.41
N GLU A 346 -19.50 10.50 -10.74
CA GLU A 346 -20.10 11.33 -11.79
C GLU A 346 -20.11 10.62 -13.15
N ALA A 347 -19.07 9.86 -13.48
CA ALA A 347 -18.99 9.09 -14.72
C ALA A 347 -20.02 7.96 -14.74
N PHE A 348 -20.18 7.20 -13.65
CA PHE A 348 -21.23 6.18 -13.52
C PHE A 348 -22.64 6.80 -13.64
N ILE A 349 -22.90 7.92 -12.95
CA ILE A 349 -24.19 8.60 -13.04
C ILE A 349 -24.49 9.07 -14.47
N LYS A 350 -23.48 9.57 -15.20
CA LYS A 350 -23.67 9.92 -16.62
C LYS A 350 -23.99 8.68 -17.45
N HIS A 351 -23.15 7.65 -17.36
CA HIS A 351 -23.33 6.41 -18.09
C HIS A 351 -24.72 5.79 -17.90
N PHE A 352 -25.17 5.66 -16.64
CA PHE A 352 -26.44 5.01 -16.31
C PHE A 352 -27.67 5.77 -16.81
N PHE A 353 -27.60 7.10 -16.91
CA PHE A 353 -28.72 7.93 -17.37
C PHE A 353 -28.66 8.29 -18.85
N ASP A 354 -27.49 8.23 -19.48
CA ASP A 354 -27.34 8.49 -20.91
C ASP A 354 -27.82 7.28 -21.74
N ASN A 355 -27.65 6.05 -21.22
CA ASN A 355 -28.22 4.84 -21.83
C ASN A 355 -29.76 4.79 -21.79
N LYS A 356 -30.42 5.58 -20.95
CA LYS A 356 -31.89 5.66 -20.88
C LYS A 356 -32.49 6.38 -22.10
N ARG A 357 -31.71 7.25 -22.77
CA ARG A 357 -32.15 7.96 -23.98
C ARG A 357 -32.10 7.11 -25.26
N GLY A 358 -31.52 5.90 -25.18
CA GLY A 358 -31.48 4.96 -26.31
C GLY A 358 -32.80 4.24 -26.60
N ASP A 359 -33.71 4.15 -25.61
CA ASP A 359 -34.95 3.37 -25.68
C ASP A 359 -36.25 4.22 -25.62
N GLU A 360 -36.15 5.55 -25.50
CA GLU A 360 -37.30 6.45 -25.45
C GLU A 360 -37.33 7.40 -26.67
N THR A 361 -37.64 6.87 -27.85
CA THR A 361 -38.31 7.65 -28.91
C THR A 361 -39.81 7.50 -28.77
N GLY A 362 -40.42 8.37 -27.95
CA GLY A 362 -41.86 8.60 -27.89
C GLY A 362 -42.12 10.04 -27.44
N PRO A 363 -43.00 10.80 -28.10
CA PRO A 363 -43.20 12.22 -27.79
C PRO A 363 -44.10 12.35 -26.55
N GLY A 364 -43.70 13.16 -25.58
CA GLY A 364 -44.48 13.34 -24.36
C GLY A 364 -44.00 14.51 -23.50
N GLU A 365 -44.38 15.70 -23.94
CA GLU A 365 -44.72 16.92 -23.17
C GLU A 365 -43.81 17.35 -22.01
N ASP A 366 -43.13 18.48 -22.26
CA ASP A 366 -42.69 19.43 -21.26
C ASP A 366 -43.85 19.85 -20.35
N THR A 367 -43.79 19.51 -19.07
CA THR A 367 -44.43 20.29 -18.01
C THR A 367 -43.39 20.62 -16.95
N PHE A 368 -42.86 21.85 -17.05
CA PHE A 368 -42.28 22.57 -15.94
C PHE A 368 -43.38 22.84 -14.91
N GLU A 369 -43.26 22.27 -13.71
CA GLU A 369 -43.93 22.80 -12.53
C GLU A 369 -42.88 23.09 -11.45
N ASP A 370 -42.80 24.38 -11.13
CA ASP A 370 -42.14 24.97 -9.98
C ASP A 370 -42.44 24.21 -8.70
N PHE A 371 -41.41 23.98 -7.88
CA PHE A 371 -41.58 23.88 -6.44
C PHE A 371 -40.44 24.63 -5.75
N ASP A 372 -40.73 25.90 -5.47
CA ASP A 372 -40.20 26.63 -4.32
C ASP A 372 -40.80 26.02 -3.04
N LEU A 373 -39.93 25.59 -2.11
CA LEU A 373 -39.97 25.82 -0.65
C LEU A 373 -38.89 25.03 0.10
#